data_AF-A0ABD2XCB2-F1
#
_entry.id   AF-A0ABD2XCB2-F1
#
_cell.length_a   1.000
_cell.length_b   1.000
_cell.length_c   1.000
_cell.angle_alpha   90.00
_cell.angle_beta   90.00
_cell.angle_gamma   90.00
#
_symmetry.space_group_name_H-M   'P 1'
#
loop_
_entity.id
_entity.type
_entity.pdbx_description
1 polymer ?
#
loop_
_entity_poly.entity_id
_entity_poly.type
_entity_poly.pdbx_seq_one_letter_code
_entity_poly.pdbx_strand_id
1 'polypeptide(L)'
;MTDGEAASFDFSFKIAVRRVLKEATEEYNKSKEFTEAILLKLRYIFGPTFERALELFEANKVTAYKFESTRHSDNNTERVECCFYEVQGHSTEVYTIFSSVNYCPCLAFE
;
A
#
# COMPACT_ATOMS: atom_id res chain seq x y z
N MET A 1 -6.37 -27.92 10.59
CA MET A 1 -6.91 -26.55 10.55
C MET A 1 -8.19 -26.60 9.76
N THR A 2 -9.32 -26.27 10.38
CA THR A 2 -10.62 -26.29 9.70
C THR A 2 -10.84 -24.98 8.95
N ASP A 3 -11.60 -25.01 7.86
CA ASP A 3 -11.82 -23.84 6.99
C ASP A 3 -12.43 -22.63 7.75
N GLY A 4 -13.13 -22.87 8.86
CA GLY A 4 -13.70 -21.81 9.72
C GLY A 4 -12.69 -21.08 10.60
N GLU A 5 -11.61 -21.75 11.04
CA GLU A 5 -10.54 -21.12 11.83
C GLU A 5 -9.67 -20.22 10.95
N ALA A 6 -9.40 -20.65 9.71
CA ALA A 6 -8.64 -19.85 8.74
C ALA A 6 -9.39 -18.57 8.32
N ALA A 7 -10.70 -18.67 8.08
CA ALA A 7 -11.54 -17.53 7.72
C ALA A 7 -11.68 -16.50 8.86
N SER A 8 -11.79 -16.97 10.12
CA SER A 8 -11.85 -16.07 11.28
C SER A 8 -10.52 -15.34 11.52
N PHE A 9 -9.40 -16.02 11.34
CA PHE A 9 -8.06 -15.41 11.43
C PHE A 9 -7.84 -14.37 10.33
N ASP A 10 -8.19 -14.66 9.07
CA ASP A 10 -8.07 -13.71 7.95
C ASP A 10 -8.92 -12.44 8.19
N PHE A 11 -10.12 -12.60 8.72
CA PHE A 11 -10.98 -11.47 9.08
C PHE A 11 -10.37 -10.59 10.17
N SER A 12 -9.87 -11.20 11.25
CA SER A 12 -9.20 -10.48 12.35
C SER A 12 -7.93 -9.78 11.87
N PHE A 13 -7.14 -10.42 11.01
CA PHE A 13 -5.95 -9.84 10.43
C PHE A 13 -6.29 -8.60 9.58
N LYS A 14 -7.27 -8.69 8.67
CA LYS A 14 -7.72 -7.54 7.87
C LYS A 14 -8.17 -6.35 8.71
N ILE A 15 -8.86 -6.60 9.83
CA ILE A 15 -9.24 -5.54 10.77
C ILE A 15 -8.01 -4.89 11.40
N ALA A 16 -7.04 -5.70 11.86
CA ALA A 16 -5.80 -5.20 12.45
C ALA A 16 -5.01 -4.34 11.46
N VAL A 17 -4.88 -4.79 10.20
CA VAL A 17 -4.22 -4.03 9.12
C VAL A 17 -4.91 -2.68 8.91
N ARG A 18 -6.23 -2.67 8.72
CA ARG A 18 -6.98 -1.42 8.51
C ARG A 18 -6.82 -0.45 9.68
N ARG A 19 -6.84 -0.95 10.90
CA ARG A 19 -6.67 -0.13 12.10
C ARG A 19 -5.28 0.51 12.15
N VAL A 20 -4.22 -0.27 11.96
CA VAL A 20 -2.85 0.26 11.99
C VAL A 20 -2.61 1.27 10.86
N LEU A 21 -3.10 0.99 9.64
CA LEU A 21 -2.98 1.94 8.53
C LEU A 21 -3.73 3.25 8.79
N LYS A 22 -4.90 3.18 9.42
CA LYS A 22 -5.65 4.37 9.82
C LYS A 22 -4.89 5.18 10.89
N GLU A 23 -4.41 4.51 11.93
CA GLU A 23 -3.59 5.14 12.98
C GLU A 23 -2.35 5.82 12.37
N ALA A 24 -1.64 5.13 11.45
CA ALA A 24 -0.47 5.67 10.77
C ALA A 24 -0.78 6.91 9.94
N THR A 25 -1.91 6.90 9.21
CA THR A 25 -2.34 8.04 8.39
C THR A 25 -2.68 9.25 9.25
N GLU A 26 -3.43 9.05 10.33
CA GLU A 26 -3.83 10.12 11.24
C GLU A 26 -2.64 10.76 11.95
N GLU A 27 -1.66 9.94 12.35
CA GLU A 27 -0.44 10.40 13.00
C GLU A 27 0.46 11.16 12.03
N TYR A 28 0.76 10.57 10.87
CA TYR A 28 1.58 11.21 9.83
C TYR A 28 0.98 12.54 9.39
N ASN A 29 -0.34 12.64 9.29
CA ASN A 29 -0.97 13.90 8.90
C ASN A 29 -0.76 15.03 9.93
N LYS A 30 -0.54 14.71 11.21
CA LYS A 30 -0.31 15.69 12.29
C LYS A 30 1.14 16.15 12.34
N SER A 31 2.10 15.23 12.32
CA SER A 31 3.53 15.50 12.52
C SER A 31 4.34 15.55 11.23
N LYS A 32 3.81 15.02 10.12
CA LYS A 32 4.54 14.71 8.88
C LYS A 32 5.68 13.71 9.06
N GLU A 33 5.64 12.96 10.15
CA GLU A 33 6.64 11.96 10.53
C GLU A 33 5.94 10.75 11.17
N PHE A 34 6.54 9.57 11.00
CA PHE A 34 6.09 8.35 11.68
C PHE A 34 6.83 8.18 13.00
N THR A 35 6.12 7.92 14.10
CA THR A 35 6.78 7.52 15.35
C THR A 35 7.38 6.12 15.27
N GLU A 36 8.34 5.83 16.16
CA GLU A 36 8.88 4.48 16.30
C GLU A 36 7.78 3.44 16.59
N ALA A 37 6.78 3.80 17.40
CA ALA A 37 5.66 2.93 17.73
C ALA A 37 4.84 2.53 16.50
N ILE A 38 4.60 3.44 15.57
CA ILE A 38 3.85 3.11 14.35
C ILE A 38 4.70 2.34 13.35
N LEU A 39 5.99 2.64 13.23
CA LEU A 39 6.94 1.88 12.41
C LEU A 39 7.02 0.42 12.87
N LEU A 40 7.08 0.18 14.19
CA LEU A 40 7.07 -1.17 14.76
C LEU A 40 5.77 -1.93 14.47
N LYS A 41 4.61 -1.26 14.55
CA LYS A 41 3.31 -1.87 14.19
C LYS A 41 3.24 -2.25 12.71
N LEU A 42 3.71 -1.36 11.82
CA LEU A 42 3.74 -1.62 10.39
C LEU A 42 4.67 -2.79 10.05
N ARG A 43 5.87 -2.81 10.66
CA ARG A 43 6.81 -3.92 10.56
C ARG A 43 6.22 -5.24 11.07
N TYR A 44 5.46 -5.23 12.16
CA TYR A 44 4.82 -6.44 12.68
C TYR A 44 3.80 -7.04 11.69
N ILE A 45 3.08 -6.18 10.95
CA ILE A 45 2.06 -6.63 9.98
C ILE A 45 2.69 -7.09 8.67
N PHE A 46 3.61 -6.30 8.11
CA PHE A 46 4.11 -6.46 6.75
C PHE A 46 5.51 -7.11 6.70
N GLY A 47 6.14 -7.29 7.84
CA GLY A 47 7.45 -7.94 7.97
C GLY A 47 8.55 -7.25 7.16
N PRO A 48 9.50 -8.03 6.59
CA PRO A 48 10.60 -7.50 5.78
C PRO A 48 10.17 -6.71 4.54
N THR A 49 8.96 -6.94 4.03
CA THR A 49 8.42 -6.18 2.88
C THR A 49 8.24 -4.71 3.23
N PHE A 50 7.88 -4.39 4.48
CA PHE A 50 7.79 -3.01 4.93
C PHE A 50 9.16 -2.33 5.02
N GLU A 51 10.18 -3.02 5.51
CA GLU A 51 11.55 -2.49 5.56
C GLU A 51 12.02 -2.10 4.15
N ARG A 52 11.83 -2.99 3.17
CA ARG A 52 12.17 -2.70 1.76
C ARG A 52 11.36 -1.55 1.18
N ALA A 53 10.06 -1.48 1.47
CA ALA A 53 9.23 -0.36 1.02
C ALA A 53 9.69 0.97 1.62
N LEU A 54 10.10 0.96 2.89
CA LEU A 54 10.64 2.12 3.59
C LEU A 54 11.98 2.56 3.00
N GLU A 55 12.90 1.63 2.73
CA GLU A 55 14.18 1.92 2.08
C GLU A 55 14.00 2.59 0.70
N LEU A 56 13.06 2.10 -0.12
CA LEU A 56 12.76 2.69 -1.42
C LEU A 56 12.16 4.10 -1.27
N PHE A 57 11.31 4.31 -0.27
CA PHE A 57 10.70 5.59 0.02
C PHE A 57 11.74 6.62 0.48
N GLU A 58 12.57 6.27 1.46
CA GLU A 58 13.64 7.14 2.01
C GLU A 58 14.71 7.47 0.98
N ALA A 59 15.00 6.54 0.06
CA ALA A 59 15.92 6.77 -1.05
C ALA A 59 15.33 7.63 -2.18
N ASN A 60 14.12 8.17 -2.03
CA ASN A 60 13.38 8.93 -3.05
C ASN A 60 13.22 8.15 -4.37
N LYS A 61 13.04 6.83 -4.30
CA LYS A 61 12.87 5.96 -5.47
C LYS A 61 11.42 5.71 -5.85
N VAL A 62 10.48 6.36 -5.18
CA VAL A 62 9.04 6.22 -5.40
C VAL A 62 8.46 7.57 -5.82
N THR A 63 7.85 7.60 -7.00
CA THR A 63 7.11 8.77 -7.50
C THR A 63 5.64 8.41 -7.62
N ALA A 64 4.76 9.19 -6.98
CA ALA A 64 3.32 8.99 -7.04
C ALA A 64 2.70 9.90 -8.10
N TYR A 65 1.95 9.31 -9.02
CA TYR A 65 1.18 10.03 -10.04
C TYR A 65 -0.30 9.93 -9.71
N LYS A 66 -0.94 11.08 -9.56
CA LYS A 66 -2.38 11.19 -9.30
C LYS A 66 -3.05 11.94 -10.43
N PHE A 67 -4.13 11.38 -10.96
CA PHE A 67 -4.93 12.05 -11.97
C PHE A 67 -6.42 11.75 -11.76
N GLU A 68 -7.26 12.73 -12.07
CA GLU A 68 -8.70 12.51 -12.17
C GLU A 68 -9.00 11.84 -13.51
N SER A 69 -9.67 10.69 -13.45
CA SER A 69 -10.24 10.01 -14.60
C SER A 69 -11.75 10.06 -14.53
N THR A 70 -12.40 9.79 -15.67
CA THR A 70 -13.85 9.68 -15.74
C THR A 70 -14.20 8.23 -16.06
N ARG A 71 -14.89 7.56 -15.14
CA ARG A 71 -15.40 6.21 -15.36
C ARG A 71 -16.84 6.30 -15.84
N HIS A 72 -17.06 5.84 -17.07
CA HIS A 72 -18.40 5.68 -17.62
C HIS A 72 -18.91 4.27 -17.29
N SER A 73 -20.04 4.21 -16.59
CA SER A 73 -20.83 3.01 -16.34
C SER A 73 -22.20 3.19 -17.01
N ASP A 74 -22.93 2.10 -17.27
CA ASP A 74 -24.10 2.03 -18.16
C ASP A 74 -25.15 3.15 -17.96
N ASN A 75 -25.21 3.82 -16.80
CA ASN A 75 -26.04 5.01 -16.56
C ASN A 75 -25.40 6.07 -15.63
N ASN A 76 -24.08 6.06 -15.42
CA ASN A 76 -23.43 7.01 -14.51
C ASN A 76 -22.03 7.42 -14.99
N THR A 77 -21.70 8.70 -14.79
CA THR A 77 -20.37 9.25 -15.02
C THR A 77 -19.78 9.64 -13.68
N GLU A 78 -18.80 8.87 -13.23
CA GLU A 78 -18.14 9.07 -11.94
C GLU A 78 -16.73 9.62 -12.16
N ARG A 79 -16.35 10.66 -11.40
CA ARG A 79 -14.96 11.10 -11.31
C ARG A 79 -14.22 10.14 -10.39
N VAL A 80 -13.20 9.47 -10.91
CA VAL A 80 -12.41 8.48 -10.17
C VAL A 80 -10.98 8.99 -10.09
N GLU A 81 -10.44 9.11 -8.87
CA GLU A 81 -9.01 9.36 -8.68
C GLU A 81 -8.24 8.09 -9.04
N CYS A 82 -7.32 8.22 -10.00
CA CYS A 82 -6.41 7.16 -10.38
C CYS A 82 -5.03 7.48 -9.83
N CYS A 83 -4.45 6.51 -9.13
CA CYS A 83 -3.11 6.60 -8.57
C CYS A 83 -2.25 5.45 -9.11
N PHE A 84 -1.08 5.76 -9.64
CA PHE A 84 -0.03 4.77 -9.91
C PHE A 84 1.29 5.28 -9.37
N TYR A 85 2.21 4.35 -9.14
CA TYR A 85 3.52 4.65 -8.60
C TYR A 85 4.59 4.19 -9.58
N GLU A 86 5.55 5.05 -9.88
CA GLU A 86 6.80 4.61 -10.49
C GLU A 86 7.81 4.33 -9.37
N VAL A 87 8.38 3.13 -9.39
CA VAL A 87 9.33 2.67 -8.39
C VAL A 87 10.60 2.22 -9.07
N GLN A 88 11.71 2.90 -8.79
CA GLN A 88 13.02 2.43 -9.22
C GLN A 88 13.51 1.34 -8.27
N GLY A 89 13.59 0.10 -8.76
CA GLY A 89 14.08 -1.03 -7.98
C GLY A 89 15.57 -0.94 -7.67
N HIS A 90 16.06 -1.87 -6.83
CA HIS A 90 17.50 -2.00 -6.57
C HIS A 90 18.28 -2.44 -7.81
N SER A 91 17.62 -3.11 -8.76
CA SER A 91 18.15 -3.46 -10.08
C SER A 91 18.30 -2.25 -11.02
N THR A 92 17.95 -1.03 -10.57
CA THR A 92 17.83 0.21 -11.35
C THR A 92 16.71 0.24 -12.38
N GLU A 93 16.06 -0.90 -12.62
CA GLU A 93 14.85 -1.01 -13.42
C GLU A 93 13.68 -0.24 -12.77
N VAL A 94 12.83 0.35 -13.60
CA VAL A 94 11.68 1.14 -13.15
C VAL A 94 10.41 0.34 -13.37
N TYR A 95 9.64 0.15 -12.30
CA TYR A 95 8.37 -0.56 -12.33
C TYR A 95 7.21 0.40 -12.12
N THR A 96 6.14 0.24 -12.90
CA THR A 96 4.88 0.96 -12.71
C THR A 96 3.91 0.09 -11.92
N ILE A 97 3.56 0.54 -10.71
CA ILE A 97 2.62 -0.14 -9.82
C ILE A 97 1.24 0.48 -9.97
N PHE A 98 0.25 -0.37 -10.26
CA PHE A 98 -1.16 0.01 -10.39
C PHE A 98 -1.91 -0.47 -9.14
N SER A 99 -1.98 0.40 -8.12
CA SER A 99 -2.58 0.05 -6.83
C SER A 99 -4.09 -0.21 -6.90
N SER A 100 -4.80 0.43 -7.84
CA SER A 100 -6.25 0.26 -8.03
C SER A 100 -6.66 -1.15 -8.45
N VAL A 101 -5.78 -1.87 -9.14
CA VAL A 101 -5.98 -3.26 -9.58
C VAL A 101 -5.01 -4.22 -8.89
N ASN A 102 -4.29 -3.75 -7.88
CA ASN A 102 -3.27 -4.50 -7.15
C ASN A 102 -2.32 -5.24 -8.09
N TYR A 103 -1.62 -4.51 -8.97
CA TYR A 103 -0.71 -5.10 -9.94
C TYR A 103 0.67 -4.42 -9.91
N CYS A 104 1.72 -5.25 -9.98
CA CYS A 104 3.10 -4.83 -10.14
C CYS A 104 3.80 -5.76 -11.14
N PRO A 105 4.55 -5.25 -12.14
CA PRO A 105 5.26 -6.08 -13.11
C PRO A 105 6.58 -6.66 -12.58
N CYS A 106 6.95 -6.43 -11.31
CA CYS A 106 8.20 -6.95 -10.78
C CYS A 106 8.11 -8.45 -10.46
N LEU A 107 9.24 -9.16 -10.55
CA LEU A 107 9.31 -10.61 -10.30
C LEU A 107 8.86 -11.02 -8.89
N ALA A 108 8.92 -10.12 -7.91
CA ALA A 108 8.47 -10.41 -6.55
C ALA A 108 6.94 -10.45 -6.40
N PHE A 109 6.20 -10.02 -7.43
CA PHE A 109 4.74 -10.01 -7.44
C PHE A 109 4.15 -11.31 -8.04
N GLU A 110 4.93 -12.09 -8.79
CA GLU A 110 4.53 -13.40 -9.33
C GLU A 110 4.28 -14.46 -8.25
#